data_AF-K9UH84-F1
#
_entry.id   AF-K9UH84-F1
#
_cell.length_a   1.000
_cell.length_b   1.000
_cell.length_c   1.000
_cell.angle_alpha   90.00
_cell.angle_beta   90.00
_cell.angle_gamma   90.00
#
_symmetry.space_group_name_H-M   'P 1'
#
loop_
_entity.id
_entity.type
_entity.pdbx_description
1 polymer ?
#
loop_
_entity_poly.entity_id
_entity_poly.type
_entity_poly.pdbx_seq_one_letter_code
_entity_poly.pdbx_strand_id
1 'polypeptide(L)'
;MQKSILNLSISIALLIIGCSQAAFAQQTTIRTGPYGNSSVTNRSYNGNGKQTTTRTGPYGNSSVTNRTFTGAGKQTTTRTGPYGKTGTTTRSVGK
;
A
#
# COMPACT_ATOMS: atom_id res chain seq x y z
N MET A 1 21.56 9.71 39.29
CA MET A 1 21.79 8.94 38.04
C MET A 1 20.44 8.77 37.35
N GLN A 2 20.21 9.54 36.29
CA GLN A 2 18.89 9.77 35.70
C GLN A 2 18.44 8.59 34.82
N LYS A 3 17.38 7.92 35.29
CA LYS A 3 16.20 7.40 34.59
C LYS A 3 16.39 6.92 33.14
N SER A 4 16.33 5.59 33.02
CA SER A 4 15.94 4.82 31.82
C SER A 4 15.04 5.62 30.88
N ILE A 5 15.57 5.99 29.71
CA ILE A 5 14.79 6.58 28.62
C ILE A 5 13.94 5.46 28.05
N LEU A 6 12.70 5.45 28.54
CA LEU A 6 11.55 4.77 27.96
C LEU A 6 11.69 4.75 26.43
N ASN A 7 11.82 3.56 25.85
CA ASN A 7 11.76 3.33 24.41
C ASN A 7 10.42 3.83 23.88
N LEU A 8 10.36 5.10 23.51
CA LEU A 8 9.22 5.72 22.86
C LEU A 8 9.33 5.43 21.36
N SER A 9 9.16 4.16 20.99
CA SER A 9 8.82 3.81 19.61
C SER A 9 7.41 4.34 19.35
N ILE A 10 7.35 5.62 18.96
CA ILE A 10 6.16 6.23 18.35
C ILE A 10 5.90 5.48 17.04
N SER A 11 5.26 4.32 17.15
CA SER A 11 4.42 3.82 16.10
C SER A 11 3.23 4.76 16.11
N ILE A 12 3.26 5.83 15.29
CA ILE A 12 2.04 6.59 14.97
C ILE A 12 1.12 5.61 14.25
N ALA A 13 0.36 4.87 15.07
CA ALA A 13 -0.91 4.33 14.69
C ALA A 13 -1.83 5.52 14.47
N LEU A 14 -2.35 5.63 13.25
CA LEU A 14 -3.69 6.10 12.97
C LEU A 14 -4.02 7.53 13.44
N LEU A 15 -3.71 8.51 12.59
CA LEU A 15 -4.40 9.80 12.65
C LEU A 15 -5.85 9.59 12.17
N ILE A 16 -6.75 9.18 13.08
CA ILE A 16 -8.19 9.33 12.88
C ILE A 16 -8.51 10.82 13.12
N ILE A 17 -8.44 11.62 12.07
CA ILE A 17 -9.23 12.86 11.99
C ILE A 17 -10.47 12.49 11.19
N GLY A 18 -11.63 12.57 11.83
CA GLY A 18 -12.91 12.35 11.16
C GLY A 18 -13.04 13.27 9.95
N CYS A 19 -13.09 12.70 8.75
CA CYS A 19 -13.62 13.34 7.57
C CYS A 19 -14.08 12.24 6.62
N SER A 20 -15.28 12.42 6.08
CA SER A 20 -16.08 11.53 5.23
C SER A 20 -15.36 10.40 4.47
N GLN A 21 -16.08 9.28 4.29
CA GLN A 21 -15.71 8.10 3.49
C GLN A 21 -15.29 8.43 2.03
N ALA A 22 -15.44 9.67 1.59
CA ALA A 22 -14.99 10.22 0.31
C ALA A 22 -13.52 10.70 0.28
N ALA A 23 -12.83 10.81 1.42
CA ALA A 23 -11.51 11.48 1.50
C ALA A 23 -10.27 10.55 1.34
N PHE A 24 -10.42 9.23 1.30
CA PHE A 24 -9.29 8.28 1.18
C PHE A 24 -9.04 7.81 -0.26
N ALA A 25 -8.86 8.75 -1.21
CA ALA A 25 -8.39 8.41 -2.56
C ALA A 25 -6.90 7.98 -2.57
N GLN A 26 -6.17 8.25 -1.49
CA GLN A 26 -4.76 7.92 -1.34
C GLN A 26 -4.43 7.55 0.11
N GLN A 27 -3.62 6.51 0.29
CA GLN A 27 -3.11 6.04 1.58
C GLN A 27 -1.60 5.78 1.44
N THR A 28 -0.82 6.37 2.33
CA THR A 28 0.63 6.10 2.44
C THR A 28 0.90 5.40 3.76
N THR A 29 1.73 4.37 3.74
CA THR A 29 2.16 3.64 4.95
C THR A 29 3.67 3.45 4.89
N ILE A 30 4.34 3.85 5.96
CA ILE A 30 5.78 3.70 6.14
C ILE A 30 6.01 2.66 7.23
N ARG A 31 6.85 1.67 6.94
CA ARG A 31 7.28 0.66 7.92
C ARG A 31 8.79 0.67 8.02
N THR A 32 9.29 1.05 9.18
CA THR A 32 10.70 0.98 9.55
C THR A 32 11.00 -0.37 10.18
N GLY A 33 11.99 -1.07 9.62
CA GLY A 33 12.54 -2.32 10.12
C GLY A 33 13.83 -2.10 10.92
N PRO A 34 14.49 -3.19 11.35
CA PRO A 34 15.75 -3.10 12.08
C PRO A 34 16.84 -2.41 11.23
N TYR A 35 17.76 -1.72 11.91
CA TYR A 35 18.86 -0.95 11.32
C TYR A 35 18.42 0.26 10.46
N GLY A 36 17.22 0.81 10.70
CA GLY A 36 16.74 2.02 10.01
C GLY A 36 16.18 1.78 8.60
N ASN A 37 16.18 0.53 8.14
CA ASN A 37 15.66 0.15 6.83
C ASN A 37 14.16 0.41 6.74
N SER A 38 13.71 1.27 5.83
CA SER A 38 12.29 1.61 5.70
C SER A 38 11.68 1.04 4.41
N SER A 39 10.39 0.75 4.46
CA SER A 39 9.60 0.44 3.27
C SER A 39 8.37 1.34 3.23
N VAL A 40 8.02 1.79 2.03
CA VAL A 40 6.87 2.66 1.78
C VAL A 40 5.86 1.92 0.93
N THR A 41 4.59 2.00 1.30
CA THR A 41 3.47 1.51 0.51
C THR A 41 2.51 2.65 0.26
N ASN A 42 2.35 3.02 -1.02
CA ASN A 42 1.39 4.02 -1.47
C ASN A 42 0.25 3.29 -2.17
N ARG A 43 -0.98 3.53 -1.76
CA ARG A 43 -2.18 2.98 -2.36
C ARG A 43 -3.10 4.11 -2.79
N SER A 44 -3.66 4.01 -3.99
CA SER A 44 -4.62 5.00 -4.49
C SER A 44 -5.81 4.30 -5.14
N TYR A 45 -6.99 4.89 -4.96
CA TYR A 45 -8.27 4.46 -5.52
C TYR A 45 -8.83 5.57 -6.39
N ASN A 46 -9.06 5.29 -7.67
CA ASN A 46 -9.38 6.33 -8.66
C ASN A 46 -10.90 6.45 -8.93
N GLY A 47 -11.75 6.07 -7.98
CA GLY A 47 -13.22 6.12 -8.08
C GLY A 47 -13.87 5.12 -9.05
N ASN A 48 -13.18 4.76 -10.14
CA ASN A 48 -13.71 3.95 -11.24
C ASN A 48 -13.39 2.45 -11.11
N GLY A 49 -13.40 1.92 -9.89
CA GLY A 49 -13.01 0.53 -9.62
C GLY A 49 -11.54 0.23 -9.94
N LYS A 50 -10.68 1.26 -10.02
CA LYS A 50 -9.25 1.11 -10.23
C LYS A 50 -8.49 1.39 -8.94
N GLN A 51 -7.54 0.52 -8.62
CA GLN A 51 -6.66 0.65 -7.46
C GLN A 51 -5.22 0.45 -7.91
N THR A 52 -4.34 1.40 -7.59
CA THR A 52 -2.89 1.27 -7.77
C THR A 52 -2.22 1.14 -6.41
N THR A 53 -1.26 0.23 -6.29
CA THR A 53 -0.40 0.10 -5.11
C THR A 53 1.04 0.08 -5.55
N THR A 54 1.85 1.00 -5.04
CA THR A 54 3.30 1.04 -5.22
C THR A 54 3.94 0.71 -3.88
N ARG A 55 4.86 -0.27 -3.88
CA ARG A 55 5.64 -0.64 -2.69
C ARG A 55 7.12 -0.47 -3.00
N THR A 56 7.80 0.37 -2.24
CA THR A 56 9.23 0.65 -2.34
C THR A 56 9.94 0.09 -1.11
N GLY A 57 10.92 -0.76 -1.33
CA GLY A 57 11.75 -1.35 -0.29
C GLY A 57 12.93 -0.46 0.13
N PRO A 58 13.69 -0.89 1.16
CA PRO A 58 14.78 -0.11 1.75
C PRO A 58 15.94 0.21 0.81
N TYR A 59 16.06 -0.50 -0.32
CA TYR A 59 17.09 -0.29 -1.34
C TYR A 59 16.52 0.32 -2.63
N GLY A 60 15.39 1.03 -2.56
CA GLY A 60 14.74 1.68 -3.72
C GLY A 60 13.98 0.73 -4.66
N ASN A 61 14.20 -0.59 -4.54
CA ASN A 61 13.47 -1.61 -5.30
C ASN A 61 11.96 -1.45 -5.11
N SER A 62 11.27 -1.20 -6.22
CA SER A 62 9.84 -0.90 -6.21
C SER A 62 9.02 -1.94 -6.96
N SER A 63 7.79 -2.15 -6.54
CA SER A 63 6.82 -2.98 -7.26
C SER A 63 5.50 -2.26 -7.35
N VAL A 64 4.80 -2.46 -8.46
CA VAL A 64 3.50 -1.85 -8.71
C VAL A 64 2.47 -2.96 -8.90
N THR A 65 1.32 -2.82 -8.23
CA THR A 65 0.15 -3.67 -8.42
C THR A 65 -1.03 -2.80 -8.81
N ASN A 66 -1.55 -3.03 -10.01
CA ASN A 66 -2.76 -2.39 -10.53
C ASN A 66 -3.91 -3.40 -10.48
N ARG A 67 -5.01 -3.03 -9.84
CA ARG A 67 -6.26 -3.79 -9.84
C ARG A 67 -7.33 -2.98 -10.56
N THR A 68 -8.04 -3.64 -11.44
CA THR A 68 -9.27 -3.12 -12.06
C THR A 68 -10.40 -4.07 -11.72
N PHE A 69 -11.40 -3.54 -11.03
CA PHE A 69 -12.65 -4.19 -10.73
C PHE A 69 -13.66 -3.73 -11.77
N THR A 70 -14.14 -4.66 -12.58
CA THR A 70 -15.22 -4.40 -13.53
C THR A 70 -16.53 -4.92 -12.94
N GLY A 71 -17.65 -4.36 -13.38
CA GLY A 71 -18.97 -4.93 -13.08
C GLY A 71 -19.02 -6.44 -13.36
N ALA A 72 -19.95 -7.14 -12.69
CA ALA A 72 -20.09 -8.60 -12.70
C ALA A 72 -19.01 -9.39 -11.92
N GLY A 73 -18.37 -8.79 -10.91
CA GLY A 73 -17.49 -9.52 -9.97
C GLY A 73 -16.17 -10.00 -10.58
N LYS A 74 -15.74 -9.36 -11.68
CA LYS A 74 -14.47 -9.63 -12.35
C LYS A 74 -13.40 -8.65 -11.87
N GLN A 75 -12.24 -9.19 -11.54
CA GLN A 75 -11.07 -8.44 -11.11
C GLN A 75 -9.88 -8.85 -11.99
N THR A 76 -9.26 -7.88 -12.65
CA THR A 76 -7.96 -8.06 -13.30
C THR A 76 -6.89 -7.41 -12.44
N THR A 77 -5.80 -8.13 -12.20
CA THR A 77 -4.63 -7.68 -11.44
C THR A 77 -3.39 -7.78 -12.30
N THR A 78 -2.68 -6.68 -12.48
CA THR A 78 -1.36 -6.65 -13.12
C THR A 78 -0.33 -6.28 -12.07
N ARG A 79 0.73 -7.07 -11.96
CA ARG A 79 1.84 -6.83 -11.03
C ARG A 79 3.14 -6.70 -11.81
N THR A 80 3.86 -5.60 -11.60
CA THR A 80 5.18 -5.36 -12.14
C THR A 80 6.19 -5.32 -11.00
N GLY A 81 7.22 -6.15 -11.07
CA GLY A 81 8.30 -6.22 -10.10
C GLY A 81 9.41 -5.19 -10.35
N PRO A 82 10.41 -5.13 -9.45
CA PRO A 82 11.51 -4.15 -9.49
C PRO A 82 12.40 -4.20 -10.72
N TYR A 83 12.36 -5.30 -11.48
CA TYR A 83 13.12 -5.49 -12.72
C TYR A 83 12.21 -5.54 -13.95
N GLY A 84 11.04 -4.88 -13.90
CA GLY A 84 10.09 -4.78 -15.02
C GLY A 84 9.29 -6.06 -15.32
N LYS A 85 9.64 -7.19 -14.71
CA LYS A 85 8.88 -8.45 -14.88
C LYS A 85 7.42 -8.24 -14.49
N THR A 86 6.54 -8.50 -15.45
CA THR A 86 5.10 -8.24 -15.31
C THR A 86 4.32 -9.55 -15.42
N GLY A 87 3.30 -9.69 -14.56
CA GLY A 87 2.34 -10.79 -14.61
C GLY A 87 0.92 -10.26 -14.46
N THR A 88 -0.02 -10.86 -15.19
CA THR A 88 -1.43 -10.52 -15.14
C THR A 88 -2.26 -11.73 -14.73
N THR A 89 -3.20 -11.51 -13.81
CA THR A 89 -4.16 -12.52 -13.37
C THR A 89 -5.55 -11.93 -13.41
N THR A 90 -6.49 -12.64 -14.01
CA THR A 90 -7.91 -12.28 -14.00
C THR A 90 -8.67 -13.31 -13.19
N ARG A 91 -9.52 -12.83 -12.28
CA ARG A 91 -10.41 -13.64 -11.46
C ARG A 91 -11.83 -13.16 -11.71
N SER A 92 -12.76 -14.09 -11.84
CA SER A 92 -14.19 -13.81 -11.90
C SER A 92 -14.87 -14.73 -10.90
N VAL A 93 -15.83 -14.23 -10.15
CA VAL A 93 -16.78 -15.13 -9.47
C VAL A 93 -17.64 -15.79 -10.54
N GLY A 94 -17.45 -17.09 -10.76
CA GLY A 94 -18.38 -17.87 -11.56
C GLY A 94 -19.75 -17.86 -10.88
N LYS A 95 -20.80 -17.60 -11.64
CA LYS A 95 -22.16 -17.96 -11.23
C LYS A 95 -22.39 -19.43 -11.49
#